data_AF-A0A946FPI0-F1
#
_entry.id   AF-A0A946FPI0-F1
#
_cell.length_a   1.000
_cell.length_b   1.000
_cell.length_c   1.000
_cell.angle_alpha   90.00
_cell.angle_beta   90.00
_cell.angle_gamma   90.00
#
_symmetry.space_group_name_H-M   'P 1'
#
loop_
_entity.id
_entity.type
_entity.pdbx_description
1 polymer ?
#
loop_
_entity_poly.entity_id
_entity_poly.type
_entity_poly.pdbx_seq_one_letter_code
_entity_poly.pdbx_strand_id
1 'polypeptide(L)' 'MRLIIAMMKHETNTYSPVPTPLDVFARGTPRVPEGDEVAPAFKGTNSAIAAFLDLAEAEGAEIVTPIAAGALEQPP' A
#
# COMPACT_ATOMS: atom_id res chain seq x y z
N MET A 1 3.31 19.81 -10.27
CA MET A 1 4.36 18.85 -9.82
C MET A 1 3.87 17.44 -10.11
N ARG A 2 4.75 16.48 -10.36
CA ARG A 2 4.37 15.07 -10.59
C ARG A 2 5.06 14.18 -9.57
N LEU A 3 4.30 13.37 -8.85
CA LEU A 3 4.76 12.56 -7.73
C LEU A 3 4.52 11.08 -7.99
N ILE A 4 5.51 10.26 -7.65
CA ILE A 4 5.35 8.82 -7.53
C ILE A 4 5.10 8.51 -6.06
N ILE A 5 3.95 7.91 -5.75
CA ILE A 5 3.57 7.51 -4.40
C ILE A 5 3.36 5.99 -4.42
N ALA A 6 4.16 5.25 -3.66
CA ALA A 6 4.09 3.80 -3.59
C ALA A 6 4.19 3.34 -2.14
N MET A 7 3.65 2.15 -1.84
CA MET A 7 3.74 1.56 -0.50
C MET A 7 4.23 0.11 -0.57
N MET A 8 5.18 -0.20 0.32
CA MET A 8 5.50 -1.55 0.75
C MET A 8 5.50 -1.57 2.29
N LYS A 9 4.50 -2.22 2.89
CA LYS A 9 4.36 -2.33 4.34
C LYS A 9 4.42 -3.80 4.75
N HIS A 10 5.53 -4.23 5.34
CA HIS A 10 5.66 -5.54 5.95
C HIS A 10 6.65 -5.44 7.11
N GLU A 11 6.29 -6.07 8.22
CA GLU A 11 7.16 -6.21 9.38
C GLU A 11 7.68 -7.63 9.43
N THR A 12 9.01 -7.77 9.38
CA THR A 12 9.67 -9.08 9.38
C THR A 12 9.81 -9.60 10.80
N ASN A 13 9.70 -10.91 10.98
CA ASN A 13 9.99 -11.58 12.25
C ASN A 13 11.08 -12.64 12.07
N THR A 14 12.30 -12.34 12.52
CA THR A 14 13.49 -13.22 12.42
C THR A 14 13.28 -14.60 13.08
N TYR A 15 12.39 -14.71 14.06
CA TYR A 15 12.14 -15.95 14.79
C TYR A 15 10.94 -16.73 14.25
N SER A 16 10.18 -16.16 13.30
CA SER A 16 9.05 -16.84 12.68
C SER A 16 9.54 -17.85 11.63
N PRO A 17 9.16 -19.14 11.73
CA PRO A 17 9.42 -20.11 10.68
C PRO A 17 8.42 -20.00 9.52
N VAL A 18 7.35 -19.21 9.69
CA VAL A 18 6.28 -19.07 8.70
C VAL A 18 6.71 -18.09 7.61
N PRO A 19 6.78 -18.52 6.33
CA PRO A 19 7.11 -17.62 5.23
C PRO A 19 5.97 -16.62 4.99
N THR A 20 6.31 -15.46 4.42
CA THR A 20 5.35 -14.47 3.94
C THR A 20 5.21 -14.62 2.42
N PRO A 21 4.25 -15.42 1.93
CA PRO A 21 4.05 -15.59 0.49
C PRO A 21 3.55 -14.27 -0.16
N LEU A 22 3.76 -14.12 -1.48
CA LEU A 22 3.43 -12.86 -2.16
C LEU A 22 1.92 -12.56 -2.19
N ASP A 23 1.08 -13.57 -2.15
CA ASP A 23 -0.38 -13.45 -2.19
C ASP A 23 -0.95 -12.70 -0.97
N VAL A 24 -0.32 -12.81 0.21
CA VAL A 24 -0.79 -12.11 1.42
C VAL A 24 -0.66 -10.59 1.35
N PHE A 25 0.14 -10.06 0.41
CA PHE A 25 0.25 -8.61 0.19
C PHE A 25 -0.99 -8.00 -0.46
N ALA A 26 -1.83 -8.81 -1.10
CA ALA A 26 -3.09 -8.37 -1.70
C ALA A 26 -4.22 -8.20 -0.67
N ARG A 27 -4.01 -8.53 0.62
CA ARG A 27 -4.99 -8.28 1.71
C ARG A 27 -6.43 -8.77 1.40
N GLY A 28 -6.56 -9.92 0.73
CA GLY A 28 -7.86 -10.49 0.39
C GLY A 28 -8.50 -9.96 -0.90
N THR A 29 -7.81 -9.13 -1.68
CA THR A 29 -8.18 -8.79 -3.06
C THR A 29 -7.50 -9.75 -4.05
N PRO A 30 -7.97 -9.84 -5.31
CA PRO A 30 -7.35 -10.71 -6.33
C PRO A 30 -5.89 -10.37 -6.65
N ARG A 31 -5.49 -9.10 -6.46
CA ARG A 31 -4.12 -8.59 -6.67
C ARG A 31 -3.90 -7.34 -5.84
N VAL A 32 -2.63 -7.02 -5.59
CA VAL A 32 -2.22 -5.75 -4.98
C VAL A 32 -2.77 -4.55 -5.77
N PRO A 33 -3.33 -3.51 -5.10
CA PRO A 33 -3.81 -2.31 -5.78
C PRO A 33 -2.68 -1.60 -6.55
N GLU A 34 -2.99 -1.22 -7.78
CA GLU A 34 -2.09 -0.50 -8.69
C GLU A 34 -2.83 0.68 -9.35
N GLY A 35 -2.10 1.73 -9.69
CA GLY A 35 -2.63 2.91 -10.38
C GLY A 35 -3.86 3.48 -9.69
N ASP A 36 -4.92 3.65 -10.48
CA ASP A 36 -6.19 4.22 -10.04
C ASP A 36 -6.93 3.37 -9.00
N GLU A 37 -6.51 2.13 -8.75
CA GLU A 37 -7.07 1.26 -7.70
C GLU A 37 -6.57 1.65 -6.30
N VAL A 38 -5.43 2.35 -6.20
CA VAL A 38 -4.81 2.69 -4.91
C VAL A 38 -5.65 3.72 -4.14
N ALA A 39 -6.13 4.78 -4.80
CA ALA A 39 -6.91 5.80 -4.11
C ALA A 39 -8.23 5.25 -3.52
N PRO A 40 -9.06 4.49 -4.25
CA PRO A 40 -10.23 3.81 -3.68
C PRO A 40 -9.91 2.85 -2.53
N ALA A 41 -8.76 2.16 -2.58
CA ALA A 41 -8.38 1.20 -1.56
C ALA A 41 -7.88 1.82 -0.25
N PHE A 42 -7.28 3.02 -0.31
CA PHE A 42 -6.55 3.60 0.83
C PHE A 42 -7.07 4.96 1.31
N LYS A 43 -7.75 5.76 0.49
CA LYS A 43 -8.26 7.06 0.95
C LYS A 43 -9.21 6.92 2.14
N GLY A 44 -9.12 7.85 3.08
CA GLY A 44 -9.89 7.82 4.31
C GLY A 44 -9.47 6.74 5.32
N THR A 45 -8.45 5.93 5.02
CA THR A 45 -7.83 5.04 6.01
C THR A 45 -6.77 5.78 6.81
N ASN A 46 -6.44 5.29 8.01
CA ASN A 46 -5.34 5.84 8.80
C ASN A 46 -3.97 5.26 8.39
N SER A 47 -3.74 5.11 7.08
CA SER A 47 -2.48 4.58 6.52
C SER A 47 -1.57 5.72 6.05
N ALA A 48 -0.25 5.49 6.07
CA ALA A 48 0.70 6.51 5.62
C ALA A 48 0.49 6.89 4.14
N ILE A 49 0.18 5.92 3.27
CA ILE A 49 -0.10 6.20 1.86
C ILE A 49 -1.34 7.08 1.69
N ALA A 50 -2.39 6.92 2.51
CA ALA A 50 -3.56 7.79 2.48
C ALA A 50 -3.18 9.25 2.76
N ALA A 51 -2.34 9.49 3.79
CA ALA A 51 -1.88 10.84 4.11
C ALA A 51 -1.06 11.47 2.97
N PHE A 52 -0.21 10.69 2.29
CA PHE A 52 0.53 11.18 1.12
C PHE A 52 -0.39 11.52 -0.06
N LEU A 53 -1.42 10.71 -0.31
CA LEU A 53 -2.42 11.00 -1.35
C LEU A 53 -3.16 12.30 -1.04
N ASP A 54 -3.63 12.47 0.19
CA ASP A 54 -4.39 13.67 0.61
C ASP A 54 -3.53 14.95 0.47
N LEU A 55 -2.27 14.90 0.89
CA LEU A 55 -1.35 16.04 0.77
C LEU A 55 -1.01 16.34 -0.70
N ALA A 56 -0.75 15.32 -1.51
CA ALA A 56 -0.43 15.51 -2.92
C ALA A 56 -1.62 16.11 -3.69
N GLU A 57 -2.84 15.73 -3.35
CA GLU A 57 -4.06 16.33 -3.92
C GLU A 57 -4.26 17.78 -3.47
N ALA A 58 -4.02 18.08 -2.20
CA ALA A 58 -4.10 19.45 -1.68
C ALA A 58 -3.11 20.40 -2.36
N GLU A 59 -1.94 19.90 -2.78
CA GLU A 59 -0.92 20.63 -3.53
C GLU A 59 -1.16 20.66 -5.05
N GLY A 60 -2.25 20.05 -5.54
CA GLY A 60 -2.56 19.96 -6.96
C GLY A 60 -1.52 19.17 -7.77
N ALA A 61 -0.87 18.18 -7.16
CA ALA A 61 0.11 17.34 -7.84
C ALA A 61 -0.56 16.27 -8.73
N GLU A 62 0.08 15.96 -9.85
CA GLU A 62 -0.23 14.75 -10.60
C GLU A 62 0.37 13.55 -9.85
N ILE A 63 -0.45 12.55 -9.55
CA ILE A 63 -0.05 11.39 -8.75
C ILE A 63 0.03 10.15 -9.64
N VAL A 64 1.13 9.41 -9.50
CA VAL A 64 1.31 8.09 -10.10
C VAL A 64 1.55 7.07 -8.99
N THR A 65 0.73 6.02 -8.96
CA THR A 65 0.75 4.97 -7.92
C THR A 65 1.12 3.62 -8.51
N PRO A 66 2.41 3.25 -8.61
CA PRO A 66 2.78 2.00 -9.27
C PRO A 66 2.31 0.76 -8.49
N ILE A 67 2.31 0.80 -7.14
CA ILE A 67 1.85 -0.30 -6.30
C ILE A 67 1.58 0.17 -4.87
N ALA A 68 0.59 -0.42 -4.22
CA ALA A 68 0.37 -0.29 -2.78
C ALA A 68 0.19 -1.66 -2.12
N ALA A 69 1.30 -2.24 -1.65
CA ALA A 69 1.36 -3.58 -1.10
C ALA A 69 1.56 -3.56 0.42
N GLY A 70 0.86 -4.42 1.14
CA GLY A 70 1.21 -4.62 2.54
C GLY A 70 0.70 -5.92 3.15
N ALA A 71 1.56 -6.57 3.93
CA ALA A 71 1.27 -7.79 4.68
C ALA A 71 1.48 -7.54 6.19
N LEU A 72 0.68 -8.21 7.02
CA LEU A 72 0.95 -8.28 8.45
C LEU A 72 2.17 -9.17 8.72
N GLU A 73 2.71 -9.09 9.92
CA GLU A 73 3.87 -9.85 10.38
C GLU A 73 3.66 -11.37 10.28
N GLN A 74 2.44 -11.84 10.52
CA GLN A 74 2.03 -13.21 10.27
C GLN A 74 0.69 -13.24 9.52
N PRO A 75 0.54 -14.17 8.55
CA PRO A 75 -0.78 -14.49 8.03
C PRO A 75 -1.68 -14.98 9.18
N PRO A 76 -3.01 -14.74 9.10
CA PRO A 76 -3.96 -15.26 10.08
C PRO A 76 -3.92 -16.80 10.19
#